data_AF-A0A961MSW0-F1
#
_entry.id   AF-A0A961MSW0-F1
#
_cell.length_a   1.000
_cell.length_b   1.000
_cell.length_c   1.000
_cell.angle_alpha   90.00
_cell.angle_beta   90.00
_cell.angle_gamma   90.00
#
_symmetry.space_group_name_H-M   'P 1'
#
loop_
_entity.id
_entity.type
_entity.pdbx_description
1 polymer ?
#
loop_
_entity_poly.entity_id
_entity_poly.type
_entity_poly.pdbx_seq_one_letter_code
_entity_poly.pdbx_strand_id
1 'polypeptide(L)' 'LLIDSHSRPVADPVWALYSETIARAGPLPSLIEWDNDVPAFDVLLAEAARAGAILEGAKHVRAA' A
#
# COMPACT_ATOMS: atom_id res chain seq x y z
N LEU A 1 -24.36 -1.03 -2.47
CA LEU A 1 -23.59 -0.27 -1.47
C LEU A 1 -22.13 -0.72 -1.58
N LEU A 2 -21.19 0.21 -1.68
CA LEU A 2 -19.75 -0.08 -1.63
C LEU A 2 -19.26 0.36 -0.23
N ILE A 3 -18.64 -0.56 0.50
CA ILE A 3 -18.15 -0.34 1.86
C ILE A 3 -16.67 -0.67 1.88
N ASP A 4 -15.87 0.25 2.39
CA ASP A 4 -14.43 0.09 2.58
C ASP A 4 -14.17 -0.29 4.03
N SER A 5 -14.29 -1.58 4.35
CA SER A 5 -14.27 -2.06 5.75
C SER A 5 -12.90 -2.52 6.23
N HIS A 6 -11.86 -2.44 5.39
CA HIS A 6 -10.48 -2.85 5.69
C HIS A 6 -10.34 -4.17 6.48
N SER A 7 -11.19 -5.16 6.19
CA SER A 7 -11.21 -6.45 6.92
C SER A 7 -10.64 -7.60 6.09
N ARG A 8 -9.90 -7.28 5.03
CA ARG A 8 -9.35 -8.20 4.02
C ARG A 8 -8.08 -7.61 3.42
N PRO A 9 -7.22 -8.45 2.80
CA PRO A 9 -6.04 -7.95 2.13
C PRO A 9 -6.38 -6.88 1.10
N VAL A 10 -5.50 -5.89 0.96
CA VAL A 10 -5.65 -4.79 0.01
C VAL A 10 -5.73 -5.38 -1.39
N ALA A 11 -6.81 -5.06 -2.10
CA ALA A 11 -7.05 -5.59 -3.43
C ALA A 11 -6.03 -5.08 -4.46
N ASP A 12 -5.69 -5.91 -5.45
CA ASP A 12 -4.71 -5.54 -6.49
C ASP A 12 -5.02 -4.24 -7.25
N PRO A 13 -6.29 -3.90 -7.57
CA PRO A 13 -6.60 -2.60 -8.16
C PRO A 13 -6.24 -1.40 -7.27
N VAL A 14 -6.32 -1.56 -5.93
CA VAL A 14 -5.93 -0.51 -4.98
C VAL A 14 -4.40 -0.36 -4.95
N TRP A 15 -3.66 -1.48 -5.04
CA TRP A 15 -2.20 -1.43 -5.18
C TRP A 15 -1.75 -0.74 -6.48
N ALA A 16 -2.44 -0.99 -7.59
CA ALA A 16 -2.17 -0.30 -8.86
C ALA A 16 -2.41 1.21 -8.71
N LEU A 17 -3.55 1.61 -8.13
CA LEU A 17 -3.87 3.01 -7.86
C LEU A 17 -2.86 3.68 -6.92
N TYR A 18 -2.41 2.97 -5.88
CA TYR A 18 -1.39 3.46 -4.95
C TYR A 18 -0.06 3.72 -5.68
N SER A 19 0.38 2.78 -6.53
CA SER A 19 1.58 2.96 -7.35
C SER A 19 1.50 4.20 -8.26
N GLU A 20 0.36 4.41 -8.93
CA GLU A 20 0.15 5.60 -9.78
C GLU A 20 0.13 6.89 -8.96
N THR A 21 -0.50 6.85 -7.78
CA THR A 21 -0.58 7.99 -6.86
C THR A 21 0.81 8.41 -6.41
N ILE A 22 1.62 7.46 -5.95
CA ILE A 22 2.99 7.72 -5.49
C ILE A 22 3.90 8.18 -6.64
N ALA A 23 3.74 7.66 -7.85
CA ALA A 23 4.49 8.13 -9.02
C ALA A 23 4.24 9.62 -9.30
N ARG A 24 3.01 10.11 -9.06
CA ARG A 24 2.64 11.52 -9.28
C ARG A 24 3.01 12.41 -8.09
N ALA A 25 2.65 12.01 -6.88
CA ALA A 25 2.85 12.80 -5.66
C ALA A 25 4.32 12.79 -5.19
N GLY A 26 5.05 11.72 -5.50
CA GLY A 26 6.33 11.39 -4.89
C GLY A 26 6.16 10.44 -3.70
N PRO A 27 7.27 9.97 -3.11
CA PRO A 27 7.26 9.00 -2.03
C PRO A 27 6.78 9.63 -0.73
N LEU A 28 5.52 9.39 -0.36
CA LEU A 28 4.90 9.88 0.87
C LEU A 28 4.77 8.76 1.90
N PRO A 29 4.97 9.03 3.21
CA PRO A 29 4.71 8.05 4.26
C PRO A 29 3.30 7.46 4.13
N SER A 30 3.20 6.14 4.21
CA SER A 30 1.97 5.39 3.97
C SER A 30 1.72 4.38 5.08
N LEU A 31 0.45 4.14 5.39
CA LEU A 31 -0.03 3.20 6.40
C LEU A 31 -1.00 2.21 5.74
N ILE A 32 -0.85 0.92 6.03
CA ILE A 32 -1.85 -0.10 5.69
C ILE A 32 -2.80 -0.24 6.87
N GLU A 33 -4.09 -0.06 6.63
CA GLU A 33 -5.14 -0.10 7.65
C GLU A 33 -5.85 -1.45 7.65
N TRP A 34 -6.18 -1.93 8.85
CA TRP A 34 -6.98 -3.13 9.09
C TRP A 34 -7.94 -2.87 10.26
N ASP A 35 -9.24 -2.91 10.01
CA ASP A 35 -10.26 -2.57 11.02
C ASP A 35 -10.70 -3.80 11.84
N ASN A 36 -10.88 -4.93 11.17
CA ASN A 36 -11.39 -6.17 11.73
C ASN A 36 -10.71 -7.39 11.08
N ASP A 37 -10.95 -8.60 11.62
CA ASP A 37 -10.43 -9.86 11.09
C ASP A 37 -8.91 -9.84 10.83
N VAL A 38 -8.17 -9.18 11.74
CA VAL A 38 -6.74 -8.92 11.59
C VAL A 38 -5.98 -10.25 11.39
N PRO A 39 -5.24 -10.42 10.28
CA PRO A 39 -4.57 -11.67 9.95
C PRO A 39 -3.31 -11.86 10.80
N ALA A 40 -2.62 -12.97 10.56
CA ALA A 40 -1.31 -13.22 11.16
C ALA A 40 -0.30 -12.12 10.76
N PHE A 41 0.69 -11.92 11.63
CA PHE A 41 1.66 -10.82 11.50
C PHE A 41 2.47 -10.87 10.20
N ASP A 42 2.75 -12.06 9.67
CA ASP A 42 3.46 -12.25 8.41
C ASP A 42 2.70 -11.66 7.21
N VAL A 43 1.36 -11.75 7.21
CA VAL A 43 0.50 -11.12 6.20
C VAL A 43 0.58 -9.59 6.30
N LEU A 44 0.44 -9.05 7.51
CA LEU A 44 0.55 -7.60 7.75
C LEU A 44 1.92 -7.06 7.30
N LEU A 45 2.98 -7.80 7.64
CA LEU A 45 4.35 -7.44 7.28
C LEU A 45 4.55 -7.49 5.75
N ALA A 46 3.95 -8.46 5.06
CA ALA A 46 4.03 -8.57 3.61
C ALA A 46 3.35 -7.39 2.90
N GLU A 47 2.19 -6.92 3.37
CA GLU A 47 1.53 -5.74 2.80
C GLU A 47 2.32 -4.46 3.07
N ALA A 48 2.84 -4.28 4.28
CA ALA A 48 3.72 -3.16 4.61
C ALA A 48 5.00 -3.16 3.75
N ALA A 49 5.60 -4.34 3.52
CA ALA A 49 6.76 -4.49 2.64
C ALA A 49 6.43 -4.16 1.17
N ARG A 50 5.25 -4.56 0.67
CA ARG A 50 4.77 -4.20 -0.67
C ARG A 50 4.63 -2.68 -0.83
N ALA A 51 4.05 -2.01 0.15
CA ALA A 51 3.96 -0.54 0.17
C ALA A 51 5.35 0.12 0.18
N GLY A 52 6.27 -0.42 0.99
CA GLY A 52 7.66 0.03 1.06
C GLY A 52 8.40 -0.09 -0.28
N ALA A 53 8.26 -1.21 -0.99
CA ALA A 53 8.88 -1.41 -2.29
C ALA A 53 8.44 -0.36 -3.33
N ILE A 54 7.15 0.01 -3.33
CA ILE A 54 6.62 1.06 -4.20
C ILE A 54 7.22 2.43 -3.86
N LEU A 55 7.32 2.76 -2.56
CA LEU A 55 7.92 4.01 -2.11
C LEU A 55 9.40 4.13 -2.46
N GLU A 56 10.19 3.07 -2.25
CA GLU A 56 11.60 3.05 -2.63
C GLU A 56 11.79 3.18 -4.15
N GLY A 57 10.95 2.50 -4.94
CA GLY A 57 10.95 2.65 -6.40
C GLY A 57 10.73 4.10 -6.84
N ALA A 58 9.79 4.81 -6.22
CA ALA A 58 9.50 6.21 -6.55
C ALA A 58 10.59 7.20 -6.10
N LYS A 59 11.32 6.92 -5.02
CA LYS A 59 12.50 7.71 -4.61
C LYS A 59 13.58 7.69 -5.69
N HIS A 60 13.85 6.52 -6.27
CA HIS A 60 14.88 6.36 -7.29
C HIS A 60 14.54 7.07 -8.61
N VAL A 61 13.26 7.10 -9.01
CA VAL A 61 12.83 7.78 -10.25
C VAL A 61 13.04 9.29 -10.18
N ARG A 62 12.89 9.93 -9.01
CA ARG A 62 13.11 11.38 -8.86
C ARG A 62 14.58 11.79 -8.71
N ALA A 63 15.48 10.86 -8.41
CA ALA A 63 16.90 11.13 -8.23
C ALA A 63 17.71 11.04 -9.56
N ALA A 64 17.07 10.57 -10.64
CA ALA A 64 17.62 10.50 -11.99
C ALA A 64 17.21 11.72 -12.82
#